data_AF-A0A9D6YR46-F1
#
_entry.id   AF-A0A9D6YR46-F1
#
_cell.length_a   1.000
_cell.length_b   1.000
_cell.length_c   1.000
_cell.angle_alpha   90.00
_cell.angle_beta   90.00
_cell.angle_gamma   90.00
#
_symmetry.space_group_name_H-M   'P 1'
#
loop_
_entity.id
_entity.type
_entity.pdbx_description
1 polymer ?
#
loop_
_entity_poly.entity_id
_entity_poly.type
_entity_poly.pdbx_seq_one_letter_code
_entity_poly.pdbx_strand_id
1 'polypeptide(L)'
;HAFLGIHGIAGAGFLDPQTRERIALAVAEQNACQYCVSAHTAIDRKAGLDTQEMLANRMGRSSDAKAEAALAFARALVEHAGQVSKAEFDAVRAAGHSDGEIIEIITHVAMNIFTNLLGKATQIEIDFPEIQLNKAA
;
A
#
# COMPACT_ATOMS: atom_id res chain seq x y z
N HIS A 1 10.90 16.47 -10.25
CA HIS A 1 11.13 16.41 -11.71
C HIS A 1 11.11 15.00 -12.31
N ALA A 2 11.48 13.91 -11.61
CA ALA A 2 11.12 12.54 -12.03
C ALA A 2 10.23 11.83 -10.98
N PHE A 3 10.63 11.88 -9.71
CA PHE A 3 9.85 11.40 -8.56
C PHE A 3 8.39 11.88 -8.53
N LEU A 4 8.19 13.20 -8.71
CA LEU A 4 6.84 13.80 -8.77
C LEU A 4 6.03 13.35 -9.99
N GLY A 5 6.70 13.00 -11.10
CA GLY A 5 6.02 12.49 -12.30
C GLY A 5 5.42 11.10 -12.08
N ILE A 6 6.16 10.22 -11.39
CA ILE A 6 5.69 8.88 -11.01
C ILE A 6 4.44 9.00 -10.12
N HIS A 7 4.48 9.87 -9.10
CA HIS A 7 3.33 10.12 -8.23
C HIS A 7 2.14 10.70 -8.98
N GLY A 8 2.37 11.65 -9.90
CA GLY A 8 1.30 12.26 -10.69
C GLY A 8 0.56 11.25 -11.56
N ILE A 9 1.27 10.32 -12.20
CA ILE A 9 0.68 9.27 -13.04
C ILE A 9 -0.13 8.29 -12.19
N ALA A 10 0.44 7.81 -11.06
CA ALA A 10 -0.27 6.92 -10.15
C ALA A 10 -1.54 7.58 -9.55
N GLY A 11 -1.54 8.92 -9.41
CA GLY A 11 -2.70 9.69 -8.96
C GLY A 11 -3.87 9.73 -9.96
N ALA A 12 -3.63 9.53 -11.25
CA ALA A 12 -4.62 9.70 -12.31
C ALA A 12 -5.42 8.41 -12.65
N GLY A 13 -5.21 7.32 -11.90
CA GLY A 13 -5.85 6.03 -12.14
C GLY A 13 -7.32 5.93 -11.70
N PHE A 14 -7.90 4.74 -11.89
CA PHE A 14 -9.28 4.35 -11.54
C PHE A 14 -9.44 3.78 -10.13
N LEU A 15 -8.38 3.28 -9.50
CA LEU A 15 -8.40 2.72 -8.15
C LEU A 15 -8.79 3.82 -7.16
N ASP A 16 -9.70 3.57 -6.22
CA ASP A 16 -10.15 4.63 -5.33
C ASP A 16 -9.01 5.12 -4.41
N PRO A 17 -9.00 6.41 -4.02
CA PRO A 17 -7.91 6.97 -3.21
C PRO A 17 -7.68 6.26 -1.88
N GLN A 18 -8.73 5.76 -1.22
CA GLN A 18 -8.55 5.07 0.06
C GLN A 18 -7.82 3.74 -0.16
N THR A 19 -8.20 2.94 -1.15
CA THR A 19 -7.51 1.68 -1.45
C THR A 19 -6.03 1.88 -1.80
N ARG A 20 -5.67 2.97 -2.48
CA ARG A 20 -4.27 3.32 -2.75
C ARG A 20 -3.46 3.51 -1.47
N GLU A 21 -4.03 4.22 -0.50
CA GLU A 21 -3.37 4.46 0.78
C GLU A 21 -3.37 3.23 1.69
N ARG A 22 -4.44 2.41 1.68
CA ARG A 22 -4.44 1.08 2.33
C ARG A 22 -3.27 0.23 1.83
N ILE A 23 -3.06 0.18 0.50
CA ILE A 23 -1.91 -0.54 -0.11
C ILE A 23 -0.60 0.06 0.36
N ALA A 24 -0.48 1.39 0.35
CA ALA A 24 0.74 2.07 0.77
C ALA A 24 1.11 1.76 2.22
N LEU A 25 0.14 1.77 3.13
CA LEU A 25 0.34 1.44 4.54
C LEU A 25 0.74 -0.04 4.72
N ALA A 26 0.09 -0.97 4.01
CA ALA A 26 0.43 -2.39 4.04
C ALA A 26 1.86 -2.67 3.54
N VAL A 27 2.23 -2.08 2.40
CA VAL A 27 3.56 -2.25 1.79
C VAL A 27 4.64 -1.60 2.66
N ALA A 28 4.37 -0.43 3.22
CA ALA A 28 5.29 0.25 4.13
C ALA A 28 5.61 -0.58 5.38
N GLU A 29 4.59 -1.23 5.95
CA GLU A 29 4.74 -2.12 7.09
C GLU A 29 5.57 -3.35 6.70
N GLN A 30 5.20 -4.03 5.62
CA GLN A 30 5.87 -5.25 5.16
C GLN A 30 7.34 -5.00 4.75
N ASN A 31 7.64 -3.82 4.21
CA ASN A 31 9.01 -3.43 3.82
C ASN A 31 9.79 -2.75 4.96
N ALA A 32 9.21 -2.68 6.17
CA ALA A 32 9.80 -2.10 7.36
C ALA A 32 10.31 -0.65 7.14
N CYS A 33 9.53 0.20 6.49
CA CYS A 33 9.82 1.64 6.38
C CYS A 33 9.05 2.43 7.45
N GLN A 34 9.71 2.77 8.56
CA GLN A 34 9.05 3.48 9.67
C GLN A 34 8.54 4.88 9.29
N TYR A 35 9.33 5.63 8.51
CA TYR A 35 8.89 6.93 7.97
C TYR A 35 7.60 6.77 7.16
N CYS A 36 7.55 5.76 6.29
CA CYS A 36 6.45 5.53 5.39
C CYS A 36 5.19 5.05 6.11
N VAL A 37 5.31 4.15 7.09
CA VAL A 37 4.16 3.74 7.94
C VAL A 37 3.59 4.95 8.67
N SER A 38 4.47 5.79 9.22
CA SER A 38 4.07 7.01 9.93
C SER A 38 3.39 8.02 8.98
N ALA A 39 3.92 8.18 7.76
CA ALA A 39 3.36 9.09 6.74
C ALA A 39 1.98 8.63 6.27
N HIS A 40 1.85 7.38 5.84
CA HIS A 40 0.59 6.85 5.33
C HIS A 40 -0.46 6.70 6.43
N THR A 41 -0.08 6.45 7.69
CA THR A 41 -1.03 6.53 8.83
C THR A 41 -1.59 7.96 8.98
N ALA A 42 -0.77 8.99 8.82
CA ALA A 42 -1.21 10.37 8.90
C ALA A 42 -2.11 10.76 7.70
N ILE A 43 -1.84 10.21 6.51
CA ILE A 43 -2.65 10.42 5.30
C ILE A 43 -3.98 9.67 5.41
N ASP A 44 -3.98 8.40 5.79
CA ASP A 44 -5.17 7.56 6.00
C ASP A 44 -6.15 8.21 6.97
N ARG A 45 -5.64 8.72 8.10
CA ARG A 45 -6.45 9.44 9.09
C ARG A 45 -7.12 10.68 8.48
N LYS A 46 -6.41 11.43 7.62
CA LYS A 46 -6.98 12.59 6.90
C LYS A 46 -7.99 12.16 5.83
N ALA A 47 -7.82 10.97 5.25
CA ALA A 47 -8.75 10.36 4.29
C ALA A 47 -9.99 9.73 4.96
N GLY A 48 -10.11 9.81 6.28
CA GLY A 48 -11.27 9.35 7.03
C GLY A 48 -11.27 7.86 7.38
N LEU A 49 -10.14 7.17 7.21
CA LEU A 49 -10.00 5.79 7.68
C LEU A 49 -9.87 5.78 9.21
N ASP A 50 -10.64 4.90 9.86
CA ASP A 50 -10.60 4.78 11.31
C ASP A 50 -9.36 4.01 11.78
N THR A 51 -9.10 4.06 13.08
CA THR A 51 -7.94 3.42 13.69
C THR A 51 -7.93 1.90 13.53
N GLN A 52 -9.09 1.24 13.58
CA GLN A 52 -9.15 -0.22 13.45
C GLN A 52 -8.84 -0.66 12.02
N GLU A 53 -9.38 0.06 11.04
CA GLU A 53 -9.09 -0.14 9.62
C GLU A 53 -7.61 0.09 9.33
N MET A 54 -7.00 1.18 9.82
CA MET A 54 -5.55 1.42 9.66
C MET A 54 -4.70 0.30 10.30
N LEU A 55 -5.08 -0.20 11.48
CA LEU A 55 -4.37 -1.32 12.11
C LEU A 55 -4.50 -2.61 11.29
N ALA A 56 -5.67 -2.87 10.71
CA ALA A 56 -5.88 -3.98 9.79
C ALA A 56 -5.04 -3.82 8.51
N ASN A 57 -5.01 -2.62 7.92
CA ASN A 57 -4.25 -2.33 6.70
C ASN A 57 -2.77 -2.59 6.87
N ARG A 58 -2.21 -2.30 8.05
CA ARG A 58 -0.80 -2.62 8.38
C ARG A 58 -0.54 -4.13 8.37
N MET A 59 -1.55 -4.95 8.64
CA MET A 59 -1.48 -6.41 8.50
C MET A 59 -1.86 -6.89 7.08
N GLY A 60 -2.04 -5.94 6.15
CA GLY A 60 -2.63 -6.08 4.82
C GLY A 60 -3.98 -6.80 4.83
N ARG A 61 -4.83 -6.37 5.75
CA ARG A 61 -6.25 -6.73 5.89
C ARG A 61 -7.11 -5.48 5.80
N SER A 62 -8.39 -5.62 5.44
CA SER A 62 -9.36 -4.53 5.44
C SER A 62 -10.76 -5.07 5.77
N SER A 63 -11.59 -4.21 6.38
CA SER A 63 -13.01 -4.49 6.56
C SER A 63 -13.84 -4.32 5.28
N ASP A 64 -13.31 -3.60 4.29
CA ASP A 64 -13.91 -3.50 2.96
C ASP A 64 -13.48 -4.70 2.10
N ALA A 65 -14.45 -5.46 1.58
CA ALA A 65 -14.20 -6.72 0.89
C ALA A 65 -13.41 -6.53 -0.43
N LYS A 66 -13.59 -5.41 -1.13
CA LYS A 66 -12.87 -5.14 -2.38
C LYS A 66 -11.44 -4.70 -2.08
N ALA A 67 -11.23 -3.89 -1.06
CA ALA A 67 -9.91 -3.50 -0.58
C ALA A 67 -9.14 -4.67 0.04
N GLU A 68 -9.80 -5.54 0.80
CA GLU A 68 -9.22 -6.77 1.36
C GLU A 68 -8.54 -7.63 0.27
N ALA A 69 -9.21 -7.82 -0.87
CA ALA A 69 -8.65 -8.55 -2.00
C ALA A 69 -7.45 -7.81 -2.63
N ALA A 70 -7.50 -6.48 -2.71
CA ALA A 70 -6.38 -5.67 -3.19
C ALA A 70 -5.16 -5.77 -2.26
N LEU A 71 -5.37 -5.75 -0.94
CA LEU A 71 -4.31 -5.88 0.06
C LEU A 71 -3.71 -7.28 0.09
N ALA A 72 -4.53 -8.32 -0.03
CA ALA A 72 -4.04 -9.68 -0.15
C ALA A 72 -3.13 -9.84 -1.39
N PHE A 73 -3.56 -9.30 -2.53
CA PHE A 73 -2.77 -9.30 -3.76
C PHE A 73 -1.49 -8.46 -3.63
N ALA A 74 -1.57 -7.27 -3.01
CA ALA A 74 -0.41 -6.42 -2.75
C ALA A 74 0.63 -7.11 -1.85
N ARG A 75 0.18 -7.79 -0.78
CA ARG A 75 1.05 -8.57 0.10
C ARG A 75 1.77 -9.68 -0.66
N ALA A 76 1.05 -10.42 -1.50
CA ALA A 76 1.63 -11.48 -2.33
C ALA A 76 2.69 -10.94 -3.31
N LEU A 77 2.42 -9.80 -3.96
CA LEU A 77 3.38 -9.12 -4.83
C LEU A 77 4.67 -8.77 -4.10
N VAL A 78 4.58 -8.24 -2.86
CA VAL A 78 5.76 -7.91 -2.06
C VAL A 78 6.48 -9.17 -1.58
N GLU A 79 5.76 -10.15 -1.05
CA GLU A 79 6.30 -11.39 -0.47
C GLU A 79 7.02 -12.25 -1.52
N HIS A 80 6.49 -12.28 -2.74
CA HIS A 80 7.01 -13.11 -3.83
C HIS A 80 7.75 -12.31 -4.89
N ALA A 81 8.09 -11.04 -4.62
CA ALA A 81 8.78 -10.14 -5.55
C ALA A 81 8.14 -10.13 -6.95
N GLY A 82 6.81 -10.07 -7.00
CA GLY A 82 6.00 -10.05 -8.22
C GLY A 82 5.64 -11.43 -8.80
N GLN A 83 6.18 -12.52 -8.26
CA GLN A 83 5.84 -13.88 -8.70
C GLN A 83 4.51 -14.34 -8.10
N VAL A 84 3.41 -13.75 -8.57
CA VAL A 84 2.05 -14.11 -8.18
C VAL A 84 1.49 -15.20 -9.08
N SER A 85 0.74 -16.11 -8.47
CA SER A 85 0.05 -17.22 -9.11
C SER A 85 -1.19 -16.77 -9.88
N LYS A 86 -1.67 -17.61 -10.80
CA LYS A 86 -2.96 -17.41 -11.46
C LYS A 86 -4.13 -17.35 -10.46
N ALA A 87 -4.06 -18.13 -9.39
CA ALA A 87 -5.11 -18.16 -8.38
C ALA A 87 -5.25 -16.80 -7.66
N GLU A 88 -4.12 -16.14 -7.36
CA GLU A 88 -4.13 -14.80 -6.75
C GLU A 88 -4.67 -13.73 -7.70
N PHE A 89 -4.31 -13.80 -8.99
CA PHE A 89 -4.91 -12.94 -10.03
C PHE A 89 -6.43 -13.16 -10.17
N ASP A 90 -6.88 -14.42 -10.16
CA ASP A 90 -8.29 -14.74 -10.28
C ASP A 90 -9.07 -14.30 -9.03
N ALA A 91 -8.47 -14.39 -7.85
CA ALA A 91 -9.07 -13.96 -6.60
C ALA A 91 -9.31 -12.44 -6.56
N VAL A 92 -8.33 -11.62 -6.95
CA VAL A 92 -8.52 -10.15 -7.00
C VAL A 92 -9.56 -9.76 -8.06
N ARG A 93 -9.60 -10.45 -9.21
CA ARG A 93 -10.63 -10.23 -10.23
C ARG A 93 -12.02 -10.63 -9.74
N ALA A 94 -12.15 -11.75 -9.03
CA ALA A 94 -13.41 -12.22 -8.47
C ALA A 94 -13.99 -11.25 -7.41
N ALA A 95 -13.14 -10.46 -6.75
CA ALA A 95 -13.55 -9.38 -5.86
C ALA A 95 -14.07 -8.11 -6.57
N GLY A 96 -14.11 -8.12 -7.91
CA GLY A 96 -14.66 -7.03 -8.72
C GLY A 96 -13.65 -5.96 -9.11
N HIS A 97 -12.35 -6.27 -9.09
CA HIS A 97 -11.33 -5.44 -9.73
C HIS A 97 -11.24 -5.75 -11.23
N SER A 98 -11.30 -4.70 -12.04
CA SER A 98 -11.00 -4.77 -13.47
C SER A 98 -9.51 -5.02 -13.73
N ASP A 99 -9.17 -5.46 -14.93
CA ASP A 99 -7.75 -5.63 -15.30
C ASP A 99 -6.96 -4.31 -15.18
N GLY A 100 -7.60 -3.16 -15.43
CA GLY A 100 -7.00 -1.84 -15.22
C GLY A 100 -6.67 -1.56 -13.75
N GLU A 101 -7.62 -1.81 -12.85
CA GLU A 101 -7.40 -1.67 -11.40
C GLU A 101 -6.32 -2.64 -10.90
N ILE A 102 -6.24 -3.86 -11.43
CA ILE A 102 -5.18 -4.83 -11.08
C ILE A 102 -3.80 -4.31 -11.47
N ILE A 103 -3.65 -3.74 -12.68
CA ILE A 103 -2.40 -3.11 -13.11
C ILE A 103 -2.05 -1.90 -12.25
N GLU A 104 -3.05 -1.13 -11.81
CA GLU A 104 -2.85 -0.01 -10.89
C GLU A 104 -2.41 -0.49 -9.50
N ILE A 105 -2.97 -1.58 -8.96
CA ILE A 105 -2.50 -2.18 -7.70
C ILE A 105 -1.02 -2.54 -7.82
N ILE A 106 -0.60 -3.20 -8.91
CA ILE A 106 0.82 -3.54 -9.16
C ILE A 106 1.68 -2.27 -9.21
N THR A 107 1.19 -1.23 -9.87
CA THR A 107 1.88 0.06 -9.99
C THR A 107 2.04 0.74 -8.62
N HIS A 108 0.99 0.74 -7.79
CA HIS A 108 1.05 1.27 -6.43
C HIS A 108 1.99 0.46 -5.53
N VAL A 109 2.04 -0.86 -5.66
CA VAL A 109 3.01 -1.69 -4.93
C VAL A 109 4.44 -1.34 -5.34
N ALA A 110 4.74 -1.30 -6.63
CA ALA A 110 6.07 -0.97 -7.14
C ALA A 110 6.51 0.45 -6.73
N MET A 111 5.60 1.42 -6.82
CA MET A 111 5.84 2.80 -6.38
C MET A 111 6.14 2.86 -4.88
N ASN A 112 5.38 2.14 -4.05
CA ASN A 112 5.61 2.12 -2.60
C ASN A 112 6.92 1.42 -2.23
N ILE A 113 7.30 0.33 -2.91
CA ILE A 113 8.64 -0.26 -2.73
C ILE A 113 9.73 0.77 -3.01
N PHE A 114 9.59 1.54 -4.09
CA PHE A 114 10.53 2.61 -4.44
C PHE A 114 10.55 3.75 -3.41
N THR A 115 9.39 4.25 -2.95
CA THR A 115 9.34 5.32 -1.94
C THR A 115 9.84 4.85 -0.57
N ASN A 116 9.58 3.59 -0.21
CA ASN A 116 10.15 2.97 0.98
C ASN A 116 11.67 2.88 0.91
N LEU A 117 12.22 2.51 -0.24
CA LEU A 117 13.66 2.50 -0.47
C LEU A 117 14.24 3.90 -0.28
N LEU A 118 13.61 4.94 -0.82
CA LEU A 118 14.02 6.32 -0.60
C LEU A 118 13.98 6.69 0.89
N GLY A 119 12.86 6.48 1.58
CA GLY A 119 12.72 6.82 3.00
C GLY A 119 13.75 6.12 3.88
N LYS A 120 14.05 4.84 3.62
CA LYS A 120 15.07 4.07 4.35
C LYS A 120 16.48 4.54 4.01
N ALA A 121 16.78 4.81 2.74
CA ALA A 121 18.10 5.21 2.29
C ALA A 121 18.48 6.62 2.73
N THR A 122 17.52 7.54 2.82
CA THR A 122 17.78 8.93 3.19
C THR A 122 17.77 9.17 4.70
N GLN A 123 17.18 8.27 5.49
CA GLN A 123 17.04 8.41 6.95
C GLN A 123 16.43 9.77 7.33
N ILE A 124 15.47 10.23 6.52
CA ILE A 124 14.76 11.48 6.75
C ILE A 124 14.02 11.44 8.09
N GLU A 125 14.10 12.56 8.82
CA GLU A 125 13.41 12.71 10.11
C GLU A 125 11.89 12.67 9.92
N ILE A 126 11.20 12.05 10.88
CA ILE A 126 9.74 11.99 10.92
C ILE A 126 9.22 13.30 11.53
N ASP A 127 8.51 14.11 10.74
CA ASP A 127 7.96 15.42 11.13
C ASP A 127 6.44 15.38 11.42
N PHE A 128 5.88 14.17 11.55
CA PHE A 128 4.49 13.86 11.91
C PHE A 128 4.45 12.81 13.04
N PRO A 129 3.28 12.47 13.63
CA PRO A 129 3.23 11.48 14.71
C PRO A 129 3.87 10.14 14.30
N GLU A 130 4.92 9.76 15.03
CA GLU A 130 5.66 8.53 14.78
C GLU A 130 4.82 7.29 15.10
N ILE A 131 4.85 6.32 14.20
CA ILE A 131 4.23 5.01 14.34
C ILE A 131 5.34 3.97 14.38
N GLN A 132 5.33 3.14 15.43
CA GLN A 132 6.27 2.02 15.56
C GLN A 132 5.85 0.89 14.63
N LEU A 133 6.83 0.28 13.96
CA LEU A 133 6.62 -0.96 13.21
C LEU A 133 6.08 -2.05 14.14
N ASN A 134 5.18 -2.88 13.62
CA ASN A 134 4.72 -4.09 14.27
C ASN A 134 5.93 -5.03 14.42
N LYS A 135 6.04 -5.64 15.60
CA LYS A 135 7.04 -6.70 15.79
C LYS A 135 6.68 -7.84 14.83
N ALA A 136 7.64 -8.31 14.04
CA ALA A 136 7.48 -9.56 13.31
C ALA A 136 7.11 -10.65 14.34
N ALA A 137 5.99 -11.33 14.09
CA ALA A 137 5.54 -12.46 14.90
C ALA A 137 6.45 -13.68 14.68
#